data_AF-A0A1M3JZE9-F1
#
_entry.id   AF-A0A1M3JZE9-F1
#
_cell.length_a   1.000
_cell.length_b   1.000
_cell.length_c   1.000
_cell.angle_alpha   90.00
_cell.angle_beta   90.00
_cell.angle_gamma   90.00
#
_symmetry.space_group_name_H-M   'P 1'
#
loop_
_entity.id
_entity.type
_entity.pdbx_description
1 polymer ?
#
loop_
_entity_poly.entity_id
_entity_poly.type
_entity_poly.pdbx_seq_one_letter_code
_entity_poly.pdbx_strand_id
1 'polypeptide(L)'
;MKTKSNTDILWLSLLLSAFVALVWLQSFLSQRFFANQKVALERQYTLLVALIFFFMALAALALVWLLRKYKYREKPWLVLSAAYGLPLLATAISFTWLMFVQAPILAGGLAGSLFRATWQPFLYFWQVMVLFFSLRLLFPVRQISGIPLQKLPAAVLSGLGCGVVSVFILSVLLNWSNQAARSLAAIDPPAVLRWVTMALALSVAPFAAEGFFRQILLSGWQARFGGTKGFWMVAGLFAFLTFQPALWLPALISGVAFSLLVRYQSLTSAMIAHAVANAVLLIVGWQWVF
;
A
#
# COMPACT_ATOMS: atom_id res chain seq x y z
N MET A 1 -37.46 9.14 -12.96
CA MET A 1 -36.65 8.19 -12.15
C MET A 1 -35.58 7.57 -13.05
N LYS A 2 -34.30 7.91 -12.87
CA LYS A 2 -33.19 7.21 -13.55
C LYS A 2 -33.11 5.82 -12.93
N THR A 3 -33.43 4.78 -13.70
CA THR A 3 -33.22 3.39 -13.30
C THR A 3 -31.76 3.21 -12.90
N LYS A 4 -31.51 2.85 -11.63
CA LYS A 4 -30.18 2.40 -11.18
C LYS A 4 -29.72 1.34 -12.18
N SER A 5 -28.63 1.62 -12.87
CA SER A 5 -28.13 0.81 -13.97
C SER A 5 -27.85 -0.61 -13.45
N ASN A 6 -28.28 -1.64 -14.18
CA ASN A 6 -27.97 -3.05 -13.91
C ASN A 6 -26.46 -3.31 -13.66
N THR A 7 -25.59 -2.39 -14.08
CA THR A 7 -24.16 -2.41 -13.78
C THR A 7 -23.85 -2.34 -12.28
N ASP A 8 -24.60 -1.58 -11.47
CA ASP A 8 -24.25 -1.37 -10.06
C ASP A 8 -24.53 -2.62 -9.21
N ILE A 9 -25.59 -3.36 -9.56
CA ILE A 9 -25.94 -4.64 -8.95
C ILE A 9 -24.89 -5.70 -9.33
N LEU A 10 -24.43 -5.69 -10.59
CA LEU A 10 -23.36 -6.56 -11.06
C LEU A 10 -22.04 -6.31 -10.31
N TRP A 11 -21.68 -5.04 -10.07
CA TRP A 11 -20.50 -4.66 -9.29
C TRP A 11 -20.52 -5.25 -7.87
N LEU A 12 -21.64 -5.08 -7.17
CA LEU A 12 -21.77 -5.60 -5.81
C LEU A 12 -21.63 -7.12 -5.79
N SER A 13 -22.27 -7.81 -6.74
CA SER A 13 -22.25 -9.27 -6.83
C SER A 13 -20.85 -9.84 -7.13
N LEU A 14 -20.07 -9.19 -7.99
CA LEU A 14 -18.71 -9.63 -8.32
C LEU A 14 -17.74 -9.41 -7.15
N LEU A 15 -17.83 -8.26 -6.47
CA LEU A 15 -17.01 -7.97 -5.29
C LEU A 15 -17.35 -8.94 -4.16
N LEU A 16 -18.64 -9.20 -3.94
CA LEU A 16 -19.10 -10.15 -2.93
C LEU A 16 -18.61 -11.58 -3.25
N SER A 17 -18.68 -12.00 -4.52
CA SER A 17 -18.24 -13.34 -4.94
C SER A 17 -16.73 -13.54 -4.79
N ALA A 18 -15.93 -12.52 -5.16
CA ALA A 18 -14.48 -12.55 -4.98
C ALA A 18 -14.09 -12.59 -3.49
N PHE A 19 -14.80 -11.82 -2.67
CA PHE A 19 -14.61 -11.84 -1.21
C PHE A 19 -14.97 -13.20 -0.61
N VAL A 20 -16.12 -13.78 -0.97
CA VAL A 20 -16.56 -15.10 -0.49
C VAL A 20 -15.57 -16.20 -0.92
N ALA A 21 -15.08 -16.17 -2.15
CA ALA A 21 -14.08 -17.13 -2.62
C ALA A 21 -12.76 -17.05 -1.83
N LEU A 22 -12.30 -15.84 -1.49
CA LEU A 22 -11.13 -15.62 -0.65
C LEU A 22 -11.32 -16.17 0.77
N VAL A 23 -12.46 -15.88 1.39
CA VAL A 23 -12.79 -16.37 2.74
C VAL A 23 -12.91 -17.90 2.75
N TRP A 24 -13.63 -18.48 1.79
CA TRP A 24 -13.79 -19.94 1.69
C TRP A 24 -12.45 -20.64 1.51
N LEU A 25 -11.61 -20.12 0.62
CA LEU A 25 -10.29 -20.68 0.38
C LEU A 25 -9.40 -20.59 1.61
N GLN A 26 -9.42 -19.47 2.34
CA GLN A 26 -8.72 -19.34 3.61
C GLN A 26 -9.17 -20.41 4.63
N SER A 27 -10.48 -20.61 4.77
CA SER A 27 -11.05 -21.62 5.67
C SER A 27 -10.71 -23.06 5.26
N PHE A 28 -10.74 -23.36 3.96
CA PHE A 28 -10.39 -24.68 3.44
C PHE A 28 -8.91 -25.00 3.64
N LEU A 29 -8.04 -24.04 3.33
CA LEU A 29 -6.60 -24.19 3.50
C LEU A 29 -6.23 -24.32 4.98
N SER A 30 -6.80 -23.52 5.87
CA SER A 30 -6.51 -23.63 7.31
C SER A 30 -6.89 -25.00 7.86
N GLN A 31 -8.08 -25.52 7.53
CA GLN A 31 -8.51 -26.84 7.99
C GLN A 31 -7.60 -27.97 7.49
N ARG A 32 -7.15 -27.92 6.22
CA ARG A 32 -6.27 -28.95 5.65
C ARG A 32 -4.84 -28.86 6.16
N PHE A 33 -4.30 -27.65 6.37
CA PHE A 33 -2.92 -27.47 6.83
C PHE A 33 -2.73 -27.81 8.31
N PHE A 34 -3.66 -27.39 9.17
CA PHE A 34 -3.55 -27.65 10.61
C PHE A 34 -3.96 -29.08 11.03
N ALA A 35 -4.53 -29.86 10.12
CA ALA A 35 -4.85 -31.28 10.38
C ALA A 35 -3.61 -32.19 10.39
N ASN A 36 -2.47 -31.76 9.82
CA ASN A 36 -1.29 -32.61 9.69
C ASN A 36 -0.19 -32.21 10.70
N GLN A 37 -0.24 -32.78 11.91
CA GLN A 37 0.69 -32.48 13.01
C GLN A 37 2.17 -32.79 12.72
N LYS A 38 2.48 -33.49 11.61
CA LYS A 38 3.85 -33.84 11.23
C LYS A 38 4.65 -32.70 10.60
N VAL A 39 3.99 -31.62 10.15
CA VAL A 39 4.67 -30.47 9.56
C VAL A 39 4.87 -29.40 10.62
N ALA A 40 6.09 -28.87 10.76
CA ALA A 40 6.37 -27.77 11.68
C ALA A 40 5.39 -26.59 11.46
N LEU A 41 4.80 -26.09 12.54
CA LEU A 41 3.80 -25.02 12.54
C LEU A 41 4.25 -23.80 11.70
N GLU A 42 5.54 -23.46 11.77
CA GLU A 42 6.15 -22.38 10.99
C GLU A 42 6.03 -22.57 9.47
N ARG A 43 6.23 -23.81 8.98
CA ARG A 43 6.08 -24.13 7.55
C ARG A 43 4.63 -24.04 7.11
N GLN A 44 3.69 -24.52 7.93
CA GLN A 44 2.26 -24.42 7.65
C GLN A 44 1.83 -22.94 7.56
N TYR A 45 2.28 -22.13 8.51
CA TYR A 45 2.01 -20.70 8.53
C TYR A 45 2.63 -19.98 7.33
N THR A 46 3.88 -20.28 7.00
CA THR A 46 4.58 -19.69 5.84
C THR A 46 3.85 -19.97 4.55
N LEU A 47 3.41 -21.21 4.35
CA LEU A 47 2.66 -21.58 3.17
C LEU A 47 1.28 -20.90 3.12
N LEU A 48 0.58 -20.81 4.25
CA LEU A 48 -0.69 -20.09 4.34
C LEU A 48 -0.52 -18.63 3.93
N VAL A 49 0.49 -17.93 4.45
CA VAL A 49 0.78 -16.54 4.07
C VAL A 49 1.13 -16.41 2.59
N ALA A 50 1.96 -17.31 2.06
CA ALA A 50 2.32 -17.31 0.65
C ALA A 50 1.09 -17.48 -0.26
N LEU A 51 0.16 -18.39 0.12
CA LEU A 51 -1.11 -18.56 -0.58
C LEU A 51 -1.96 -17.29 -0.49
N ILE A 52 -2.09 -16.67 0.69
CA ILE A 52 -2.80 -15.40 0.84
C ILE A 52 -2.26 -14.35 -0.13
N PHE A 53 -0.93 -14.13 -0.18
CA PHE A 53 -0.34 -13.19 -1.12
C PHE A 53 -0.62 -13.52 -2.58
N PHE A 54 -0.53 -14.79 -2.96
CA PHE A 54 -0.84 -15.24 -4.31
C PHE A 54 -2.28 -14.90 -4.70
N PHE A 55 -3.26 -15.24 -3.86
CA PHE A 55 -4.67 -14.97 -4.12
C PHE A 55 -5.01 -13.48 -4.07
N MET A 56 -4.34 -12.70 -3.20
CA MET A 56 -4.47 -11.24 -3.21
C MET A 56 -3.96 -10.62 -4.51
N ALA A 57 -2.85 -11.10 -5.06
CA ALA A 57 -2.34 -10.64 -6.35
C ALA A 57 -3.32 -10.98 -7.49
N LEU A 58 -3.86 -12.21 -7.51
CA LEU A 58 -4.87 -12.61 -8.49
C LEU A 58 -6.15 -11.76 -8.38
N ALA A 59 -6.61 -11.49 -7.16
CA ALA A 59 -7.78 -10.65 -6.92
C ALA A 59 -7.54 -9.20 -7.37
N ALA A 60 -6.37 -8.63 -7.09
CA ALA A 60 -5.98 -7.30 -7.57
C ALA A 60 -5.92 -7.25 -9.11
N LEU A 61 -5.35 -8.28 -9.75
CA LEU A 61 -5.31 -8.42 -11.21
C LEU A 61 -6.72 -8.49 -11.81
N ALA A 62 -7.57 -9.36 -11.27
CA ALA A 62 -8.96 -9.52 -11.72
C ALA A 62 -9.75 -8.22 -11.56
N LEU A 63 -9.60 -7.53 -10.42
CA LEU A 63 -10.22 -6.24 -10.16
C LEU A 63 -9.81 -5.21 -11.22
N VAL A 64 -8.51 -5.06 -11.51
CA VAL A 64 -8.03 -4.11 -12.51
C VAL A 64 -8.44 -4.51 -13.93
N TRP A 65 -8.48 -5.82 -14.23
CA TRP A 65 -8.97 -6.31 -15.51
C TRP A 65 -10.46 -5.97 -15.72
N LEU A 66 -11.30 -6.14 -14.70
CA LEU A 66 -12.68 -5.66 -14.71
C LEU A 66 -12.72 -4.13 -14.89
N LEU A 67 -11.84 -3.44 -14.17
CA LEU A 67 -11.41 -2.04 -14.36
C LEU A 67 -11.45 -1.59 -15.83
N ARG A 68 -10.61 -2.31 -16.58
CA ARG A 68 -10.34 -2.10 -17.98
C ARG A 68 -11.53 -2.49 -18.86
N LYS A 69 -12.15 -3.64 -18.59
CA LYS A 69 -13.29 -4.18 -19.36
C LYS A 69 -14.46 -3.21 -19.36
N TYR A 70 -14.73 -2.55 -18.23
CA TYR A 70 -15.80 -1.56 -18.10
C TYR A 70 -15.39 -0.12 -18.47
N LYS A 71 -14.30 0.05 -19.23
CA LYS A 71 -13.84 1.33 -19.79
C LYS A 71 -13.55 2.42 -18.75
N TYR A 72 -13.08 2.07 -17.56
CA TYR A 72 -12.72 3.07 -16.53
C TYR A 72 -11.29 3.60 -16.62
N ARG A 73 -10.74 3.69 -17.84
CA ARG A 73 -9.35 4.12 -18.09
C ARG A 73 -9.07 5.59 -17.73
N GLU A 74 -10.12 6.40 -17.57
CA GLU A 74 -10.00 7.83 -17.30
C GLU A 74 -10.33 8.19 -15.84
N LYS A 75 -10.49 7.18 -14.98
CA LYS A 75 -11.00 7.35 -13.61
C LYS A 75 -9.96 6.93 -12.57
N PRO A 76 -8.87 7.70 -12.37
CA PRO A 76 -7.82 7.34 -11.41
C PRO A 76 -8.33 7.31 -9.96
N TRP A 77 -9.36 8.08 -9.62
CA TRP A 77 -10.01 8.00 -8.30
C TRP A 77 -10.57 6.61 -7.99
N LEU A 78 -10.95 5.84 -9.01
CA LEU A 78 -11.59 4.54 -8.86
C LEU A 78 -10.54 3.47 -8.52
N VAL A 79 -9.34 3.65 -9.08
CA VAL A 79 -8.14 2.90 -8.69
C VAL A 79 -7.71 3.27 -7.27
N LEU A 80 -7.78 4.55 -6.88
CA LEU A 80 -7.50 4.94 -5.49
C LEU A 80 -8.49 4.33 -4.51
N SER A 81 -9.79 4.35 -4.82
CA SER A 81 -10.81 3.69 -4.00
C SER A 81 -10.58 2.19 -3.90
N ALA A 82 -10.18 1.54 -5.00
CA ALA A 82 -9.84 0.12 -5.01
C ALA A 82 -8.56 -0.19 -4.20
N ALA A 83 -7.51 0.62 -4.36
CA ALA A 83 -6.22 0.41 -3.72
C ALA A 83 -6.28 0.72 -2.22
N TYR A 84 -6.97 1.78 -1.82
CA TYR A 84 -6.93 2.31 -0.45
C TYR A 84 -8.27 2.22 0.27
N GLY A 85 -9.38 2.47 -0.42
CA GLY A 85 -10.73 2.43 0.16
C GLY A 85 -11.19 1.01 0.51
N LEU A 86 -10.95 0.02 -0.35
CA LEU A 86 -11.33 -1.37 -0.08
C LEU A 86 -10.58 -1.96 1.13
N PRO A 87 -9.24 -1.80 1.28
CA PRO A 87 -8.54 -2.20 2.50
C PRO A 87 -9.06 -1.54 3.78
N LEU A 88 -9.37 -0.24 3.70
CA LEU A 88 -9.93 0.50 4.84
C LEU A 88 -11.30 -0.06 5.23
N LEU A 89 -12.17 -0.32 4.25
CA LEU A 89 -13.49 -0.91 4.48
C LEU A 89 -13.36 -2.34 5.05
N ALA A 90 -12.48 -3.16 4.50
CA ALA A 90 -12.24 -4.53 4.98
C ALA A 90 -11.75 -4.53 6.44
N THR A 91 -10.88 -3.59 6.79
CA THR A 91 -10.42 -3.47 8.18
C THR A 91 -11.53 -2.97 9.10
N ALA A 92 -12.34 -2.00 8.66
CA ALA A 92 -13.48 -1.52 9.44
C ALA A 92 -14.50 -2.64 9.71
N ILE A 93 -14.87 -3.42 8.68
CA ILE A 93 -15.77 -4.58 8.82
C ILE A 93 -15.17 -5.62 9.77
N SER A 94 -13.89 -5.95 9.58
CA SER A 94 -13.20 -6.93 10.42
C SER A 94 -13.16 -6.49 11.88
N PHE A 95 -12.87 -5.20 12.13
CA PHE A 95 -12.88 -4.64 13.47
C PHE A 95 -14.28 -4.70 14.10
N THR A 96 -15.32 -4.27 13.38
CA THR A 96 -16.70 -4.33 13.86
C THR A 96 -17.13 -5.77 14.16
N TRP A 97 -16.75 -6.73 13.32
CA TRP A 97 -17.01 -8.16 13.58
C TRP A 97 -16.30 -8.64 14.85
N LEU A 98 -15.02 -8.31 15.01
CA LEU A 98 -14.26 -8.67 16.21
C LEU A 98 -14.89 -8.09 17.48
N MET A 99 -15.51 -6.91 17.40
CA MET A 99 -16.22 -6.29 18.54
C MET A 99 -17.44 -7.11 18.94
N PHE A 100 -18.21 -7.58 17.96
CA PHE A 100 -19.38 -8.42 18.21
C PHE A 100 -19.01 -9.75 18.90
N VAL A 101 -17.89 -10.36 18.52
CA VAL A 101 -17.42 -11.62 19.14
C VAL A 101 -16.58 -11.40 20.40
N GLN A 102 -16.48 -10.15 20.90
CA GLN A 102 -15.70 -9.77 22.08
C GLN A 102 -14.26 -10.32 22.04
N ALA A 103 -13.64 -10.30 20.86
CA ALA A 103 -12.34 -10.94 20.69
C ALA A 103 -11.30 -10.26 21.61
N PRO A 104 -10.52 -11.03 22.41
CA PRO A 104 -9.52 -10.49 23.34
C PRO A 104 -8.48 -9.59 22.65
N ILE A 105 -8.31 -9.81 21.35
CA ILE A 105 -7.43 -9.04 20.48
C ILE A 105 -7.81 -7.55 20.42
N LEU A 106 -9.03 -7.13 20.80
CA LEU A 106 -9.50 -5.75 20.70
C LEU A 106 -9.12 -4.80 21.85
N ALA A 107 -8.33 -5.25 22.83
CA ALA A 107 -7.92 -4.42 23.98
C ALA A 107 -7.23 -3.07 23.61
N GLY A 108 -6.79 -2.89 22.36
CA GLY A 108 -6.18 -1.65 21.84
C GLY A 108 -7.10 -0.70 21.05
N GLY A 109 -8.41 -0.99 20.95
CA GLY A 109 -9.38 -0.17 20.20
C GLY A 109 -9.20 -0.21 18.66
N LEU A 110 -9.96 0.62 17.93
CA LEU A 110 -9.97 0.65 16.46
C LEU A 110 -8.61 1.03 15.87
N ALA A 111 -7.96 2.05 16.42
CA ALA A 111 -6.62 2.47 15.98
C ALA A 111 -5.58 1.36 16.24
N GLY A 112 -5.55 0.79 17.45
CA GLY A 112 -4.66 -0.33 17.76
C GLY A 112 -4.93 -1.59 16.93
N SER A 113 -6.14 -1.75 16.39
CA SER A 113 -6.48 -2.87 15.50
C SER A 113 -6.18 -2.60 14.02
N LEU A 114 -6.38 -1.36 13.55
CA LEU A 114 -6.07 -0.89 12.19
C LEU A 114 -4.56 -0.89 11.93
N PHE A 115 -3.78 -0.52 12.95
CA PHE A 115 -2.34 -0.31 12.84
C PHE A 115 -1.53 -1.48 13.37
N ARG A 116 -2.10 -2.67 13.56
CA ARG A 116 -1.26 -3.82 13.93
C ARG A 116 -0.30 -4.16 12.80
N ALA A 117 0.95 -4.40 13.19
CA ALA A 117 2.00 -4.99 12.38
C ALA A 117 1.58 -6.25 11.57
N THR A 118 0.53 -6.98 11.97
CA THR A 118 0.05 -8.17 11.25
C THR A 118 -0.79 -7.85 10.01
N TRP A 119 -1.60 -6.80 10.01
CA TRP A 119 -2.49 -6.48 8.88
C TRP A 119 -1.82 -5.56 7.86
N GLN A 120 -0.99 -4.64 8.34
CA GLN A 120 -0.39 -3.60 7.51
C GLN A 120 0.40 -4.15 6.31
N PRO A 121 1.17 -5.24 6.41
CA PRO A 121 1.82 -5.88 5.26
C PRO A 121 0.86 -6.38 4.17
N PHE A 122 -0.29 -6.94 4.56
CA PHE A 122 -1.30 -7.40 3.58
C PHE A 122 -1.96 -6.20 2.89
N LEU A 123 -2.31 -5.16 3.64
CA LEU A 123 -2.89 -3.93 3.06
C LEU A 123 -1.89 -3.25 2.11
N TYR A 124 -0.62 -3.20 2.50
CA TYR A 124 0.47 -2.68 1.68
C TYR A 124 0.64 -3.50 0.39
N PHE A 125 0.68 -4.84 0.50
CA PHE A 125 0.74 -5.73 -0.65
C PHE A 125 -0.42 -5.47 -1.62
N TRP A 126 -1.65 -5.40 -1.10
CA TRP A 126 -2.84 -5.10 -1.90
C TRP A 126 -2.71 -3.78 -2.65
N GLN A 127 -2.38 -2.69 -1.94
CA GLN A 127 -2.22 -1.36 -2.52
C GLN A 127 -1.21 -1.39 -3.67
N VAL A 128 -0.04 -1.97 -3.45
CA VAL A 128 1.03 -2.05 -4.44
C VAL A 128 0.58 -2.85 -5.66
N MET A 129 -0.08 -4.00 -5.47
CA MET A 129 -0.56 -4.82 -6.59
C MET A 129 -1.64 -4.12 -7.41
N VAL A 130 -2.63 -3.49 -6.76
CA VAL A 130 -3.69 -2.75 -7.47
C VAL A 130 -3.10 -1.60 -8.28
N LEU A 131 -2.19 -0.82 -7.71
CA LEU A 131 -1.51 0.27 -8.43
C LEU A 131 -0.65 -0.26 -9.58
N PHE A 132 0.14 -1.31 -9.33
CA PHE A 132 1.00 -1.92 -10.33
C PHE A 132 0.22 -2.44 -11.54
N PHE A 133 -0.82 -3.25 -11.30
CA PHE A 133 -1.65 -3.76 -12.39
C PHE A 133 -2.41 -2.64 -13.10
N SER A 134 -2.86 -1.61 -12.37
CA SER A 134 -3.53 -0.46 -12.98
C SER A 134 -2.64 0.27 -13.97
N LEU A 135 -1.36 0.47 -13.63
CA LEU A 135 -0.39 1.01 -14.56
C LEU A 135 -0.21 0.09 -15.78
N ARG A 136 -0.12 -1.23 -15.60
CA ARG A 136 0.13 -2.16 -16.71
C ARG A 136 -1.07 -2.34 -17.65
N LEU A 137 -2.29 -2.32 -17.12
CA LEU A 137 -3.48 -2.77 -17.85
C LEU A 137 -4.48 -1.65 -18.12
N LEU A 138 -4.53 -0.61 -17.29
CA LEU A 138 -5.58 0.40 -17.32
C LEU A 138 -5.12 1.71 -17.96
N PHE A 139 -3.94 2.19 -17.59
CA PHE A 139 -3.42 3.47 -18.06
C PHE A 139 -2.30 3.30 -19.09
N PRO A 140 -2.22 4.18 -20.12
CA PRO A 140 -1.08 4.21 -21.02
C PRO A 140 0.15 4.74 -20.27
N VAL A 141 1.01 3.85 -19.80
CA VAL A 141 2.28 4.22 -19.16
C VAL A 141 3.25 4.63 -20.26
N ARG A 142 3.75 5.87 -20.23
CA ARG A 142 4.88 6.27 -21.08
C ARG A 142 6.06 5.36 -20.72
N GLN A 143 6.75 4.87 -21.75
CA GLN A 143 7.94 4.04 -21.60
C GLN A 143 8.88 4.64 -20.56
N ILE A 144 9.23 3.83 -19.55
CA ILE A 144 10.16 4.23 -18.51
C ILE A 144 11.55 4.08 -19.12
N SER A 145 12.19 5.22 -19.41
CA SER A 145 13.57 5.24 -19.86
C SER A 145 14.50 4.99 -18.68
N GLY A 146 15.65 4.37 -18.95
CA GLY A 146 16.74 4.30 -17.97
C GLY A 146 17.16 5.69 -17.49
N ILE A 147 17.71 5.76 -16.28
CA ILE A 147 18.29 7.00 -15.76
C ILE A 147 19.71 7.16 -16.32
N PRO A 148 20.08 8.31 -16.89
CA PRO A 148 21.48 8.60 -17.18
C PRO A 148 22.31 8.52 -15.90
N LEU A 149 23.49 7.89 -15.96
CA LEU A 149 24.35 7.68 -14.77
C LEU A 149 24.64 9.00 -14.01
N GLN A 150 24.72 10.12 -14.72
CA GLN A 150 24.92 11.46 -14.17
C GLN A 150 23.80 11.96 -13.26
N LYS A 151 22.55 11.47 -13.45
CA LYS A 151 21.40 11.87 -12.63
C LYS A 151 21.18 10.94 -11.43
N LEU A 152 21.86 9.79 -11.38
CA LEU A 152 21.76 8.81 -10.30
C LEU A 152 22.16 9.39 -8.93
N PRO A 153 23.27 10.16 -8.78
CA PRO A 153 23.65 10.71 -7.47
C PRO A 153 22.58 11.62 -6.88
N ALA A 154 21.96 12.47 -7.69
CA ALA A 154 20.91 13.37 -7.23
C ALA A 154 19.65 12.60 -6.76
N ALA A 155 19.27 11.52 -7.46
CA ALA A 155 18.17 10.65 -7.05
C ALA A 155 18.48 9.94 -5.72
N VAL A 156 19.68 9.36 -5.58
CA VAL A 156 20.11 8.68 -4.36
C VAL A 156 20.19 9.66 -3.18
N LEU A 157 20.83 10.81 -3.34
CA LEU A 157 20.93 11.83 -2.29
C LEU A 157 19.58 12.37 -1.87
N SER A 158 18.65 12.59 -2.82
CA SER A 158 17.29 13.00 -2.50
C SER A 158 16.55 11.93 -1.69
N GLY A 159 16.71 10.66 -2.06
CA GLY A 159 16.14 9.53 -1.32
C GLY A 159 16.72 9.40 0.09
N LEU A 160 18.04 9.51 0.23
CA LEU A 160 18.72 9.53 1.54
C LEU A 160 18.23 10.68 2.40
N GLY A 161 18.16 11.89 1.85
CA GLY A 161 17.65 13.07 2.54
C GLY A 161 16.21 12.88 3.02
N CYS A 162 15.32 12.40 2.16
CA CYS A 162 13.93 12.11 2.53
C CYS A 162 13.86 11.03 3.62
N GLY A 163 14.64 9.96 3.49
CA GLY A 163 14.71 8.88 4.47
C GLY A 163 15.18 9.37 5.84
N VAL A 164 16.30 10.11 5.91
CA VAL A 164 16.85 10.65 7.15
C VAL A 164 15.91 11.66 7.81
N VAL A 165 15.32 12.57 7.03
CA VAL A 165 14.32 13.52 7.55
C VAL A 165 13.10 12.78 8.11
N SER A 166 12.65 11.73 7.42
CA SER A 166 11.54 10.90 7.89
C SER A 166 11.88 10.21 9.21
N VAL A 167 13.05 9.57 9.29
CA VAL A 167 13.54 8.94 10.54
C VAL A 167 13.60 9.96 11.67
N PHE A 168 14.15 11.15 11.42
CA PHE A 168 14.25 12.22 12.42
C PHE A 168 12.87 12.64 12.95
N ILE A 169 11.94 12.99 12.05
CA ILE A 169 10.59 13.42 12.43
C ILE A 169 9.89 12.33 13.24
N LEU A 170 9.96 11.08 12.78
CA LEU A 170 9.30 9.99 13.45
C LEU A 170 9.91 9.71 14.83
N SER A 171 11.24 9.78 14.97
CA SER A 171 11.92 9.66 16.27
C SER A 171 11.45 10.72 17.28
N VAL A 172 11.25 11.97 16.82
CA VAL A 172 10.70 13.05 17.66
C VAL A 172 9.26 12.73 18.08
N LEU A 173 8.41 12.29 17.15
CA LEU A 173 7.01 11.94 17.42
C LEU A 173 6.86 10.76 18.39
N LEU A 174 7.72 9.74 18.28
CA LEU A 174 7.72 8.62 19.23
C LEU A 174 8.12 9.05 20.63
N ASN A 175 9.17 9.87 20.74
CA ASN A 175 9.63 10.37 22.02
C ASN A 175 8.53 11.21 22.70
N TRP A 176 7.83 12.06 21.95
CA TRP A 176 6.72 12.85 22.48
C TRP A 176 5.49 12.03 22.86
N SER A 177 5.22 10.93 22.16
CA SER A 177 4.04 10.11 22.42
C SER A 177 4.22 9.10 23.57
N ASN A 178 5.41 9.04 24.20
CA ASN A 178 5.78 8.01 25.20
C ASN A 178 5.52 6.57 24.71
N GLN A 179 5.42 6.36 23.39
CA GLN A 179 5.08 5.07 22.77
C GLN A 179 6.28 4.13 22.64
N ALA A 180 7.50 4.61 22.93
CA ALA A 180 8.73 3.81 22.88
C ALA A 180 8.66 2.54 23.76
N ALA A 181 7.87 2.54 24.83
CA ALA A 181 7.68 1.38 25.70
C ALA A 181 6.61 0.38 25.21
N ARG A 182 5.76 0.75 24.23
CA ARG A 182 4.65 -0.10 23.74
C ARG A 182 4.96 -0.80 22.40
N SER A 183 5.92 -0.31 21.62
CA SER A 183 6.34 -0.93 20.34
C SER A 183 7.12 -2.25 20.52
N LEU A 184 7.74 -2.46 21.69
CA LEU A 184 8.55 -3.65 21.99
C LEU A 184 7.72 -4.91 22.37
N ALA A 185 6.40 -4.80 22.49
CA ALA A 185 5.52 -5.94 22.77
C ALA A 185 4.79 -6.47 21.51
N ALA A 186 5.15 -6.00 20.32
CA ALA A 186 4.59 -6.50 19.08
C ALA A 186 5.11 -7.92 18.81
N ILE A 187 4.18 -8.84 18.57
CA ILE A 187 4.50 -10.21 18.12
C ILE A 187 5.32 -10.08 16.83
N ASP A 188 6.53 -10.63 16.82
CA ASP A 188 7.38 -10.70 15.63
C ASP A 188 6.56 -11.34 14.50
N PRO A 189 6.36 -10.66 13.37
CA PRO A 189 5.63 -11.28 12.29
C PRO A 189 6.49 -12.39 11.66
N PRO A 190 5.83 -13.34 11.00
CA PRO A 190 6.49 -14.40 10.26
C PRO A 190 7.52 -13.85 9.28
N ALA A 191 8.65 -14.55 9.16
CA ALA A 191 9.77 -14.14 8.29
C ALA A 191 9.33 -13.91 6.84
N VAL A 192 8.42 -14.73 6.30
CA VAL A 192 7.89 -14.54 4.94
C VAL A 192 7.19 -13.19 4.76
N LEU A 193 6.45 -12.74 5.76
CA LEU A 193 5.74 -11.45 5.72
C LEU A 193 6.76 -10.30 5.66
N ARG A 194 7.82 -10.41 6.46
CA ARG A 194 8.94 -9.47 6.51
C ARG A 194 9.65 -9.38 5.16
N TRP A 195 10.07 -10.52 4.60
CA TRP A 195 10.80 -10.55 3.34
C TRP A 195 9.97 -10.06 2.16
N VAL A 196 8.70 -10.45 2.06
CA VAL A 196 7.81 -9.98 1.00
C VAL A 196 7.62 -8.46 1.09
N THR A 197 7.41 -7.93 2.29
CA THR A 197 7.23 -6.49 2.50
C THR A 197 8.48 -5.71 2.11
N MET A 198 9.66 -6.16 2.54
CA MET A 198 10.94 -5.54 2.18
C MET A 198 11.18 -5.59 0.67
N ALA A 199 10.94 -6.74 0.04
CA ALA A 199 11.10 -6.89 -1.40
C ALA A 199 10.18 -5.92 -2.16
N LEU A 200 8.90 -5.80 -1.77
CA LEU A 200 7.98 -4.86 -2.38
C LEU A 200 8.39 -3.41 -2.16
N ALA A 201 8.74 -3.04 -0.93
CA ALA A 201 9.10 -1.67 -0.56
C ALA A 201 10.33 -1.14 -1.31
N LEU A 202 11.25 -2.03 -1.67
CA LEU A 202 12.48 -1.68 -2.40
C LEU A 202 12.35 -1.80 -3.92
N SER A 203 11.29 -2.43 -4.44
CA SER A 203 11.16 -2.71 -5.87
C SER A 203 9.83 -2.25 -6.48
N VAL A 204 8.75 -3.01 -6.28
CA VAL A 204 7.48 -2.80 -6.97
C VAL A 204 6.74 -1.57 -6.44
N ALA A 205 6.83 -1.30 -5.13
CA ALA A 205 6.09 -0.20 -4.52
C ALA A 205 6.57 1.19 -5.00
N PRO A 206 7.88 1.50 -5.02
CA PRO A 206 8.38 2.73 -5.62
C PRO A 206 7.91 2.89 -7.08
N PHE A 207 8.00 1.82 -7.87
CA PHE A 207 7.52 1.83 -9.26
C PHE A 207 6.02 2.14 -9.34
N ALA A 208 5.20 1.40 -8.60
CA ALA A 208 3.75 1.48 -8.68
C ALA A 208 3.23 2.81 -8.14
N ALA A 209 3.75 3.26 -7.00
CA ALA A 209 3.37 4.52 -6.39
C ALA A 209 3.83 5.71 -7.25
N GLU A 210 5.11 5.77 -7.64
CA GLU A 210 5.59 6.91 -8.44
C GLU A 210 4.93 6.95 -9.81
N GLY A 211 4.81 5.81 -10.49
CA GLY A 211 4.08 5.74 -11.76
C GLY A 211 2.65 6.26 -11.61
N PHE A 212 1.90 5.81 -10.61
CA PHE A 212 0.52 6.23 -10.46
C PHE A 212 0.38 7.70 -10.04
N PHE A 213 1.06 8.10 -8.97
CA PHE A 213 0.90 9.45 -8.42
C PHE A 213 1.52 10.52 -9.33
N ARG A 214 2.70 10.28 -9.91
CA ARG A 214 3.45 11.32 -10.63
C ARG A 214 3.17 11.30 -12.13
N GLN A 215 2.89 10.14 -12.72
CA GLN A 215 2.57 10.07 -14.14
C GLN A 215 1.07 10.24 -14.42
N ILE A 216 0.20 9.62 -13.61
CA ILE A 216 -1.25 9.60 -13.86
C ILE A 216 -1.96 10.73 -13.11
N LEU A 217 -1.85 10.77 -11.78
CA LEU A 217 -2.59 11.76 -10.99
C LEU A 217 -2.05 13.18 -11.20
N LEU A 218 -0.74 13.38 -11.08
CA LEU A 218 -0.14 14.71 -11.16
C LEU A 218 -0.40 15.36 -12.52
N SER A 219 -0.22 14.63 -13.63
CA SER A 219 -0.48 15.17 -14.96
C SER A 219 -1.96 15.58 -15.14
N GLY A 220 -2.90 14.72 -14.73
CA GLY A 220 -4.33 15.01 -14.81
C GLY A 220 -4.76 16.17 -13.91
N TRP A 221 -4.21 16.27 -12.70
CA TRP A 221 -4.55 17.32 -11.75
C TRP A 221 -3.91 18.65 -12.10
N GLN A 222 -2.70 18.66 -12.65
CA GLN A 222 -2.07 19.88 -13.16
C GLN A 222 -2.85 20.44 -14.37
N ALA A 223 -3.32 19.58 -15.27
CA ALA A 223 -4.16 20.00 -16.39
C ALA A 223 -5.49 20.62 -15.92
N ARG A 224 -6.08 20.09 -14.83
CA ARG A 224 -7.38 20.54 -14.33
C ARG A 224 -7.32 21.73 -13.36
N PHE A 225 -6.36 21.75 -12.45
CA PHE A 225 -6.28 22.71 -11.34
C PHE A 225 -5.09 23.67 -11.44
N GLY A 226 -4.24 23.51 -12.45
CA GLY A 226 -3.00 24.28 -12.63
C GLY A 226 -1.78 23.63 -11.96
N GLY A 227 -0.60 24.05 -12.41
CA GLY A 227 0.69 23.43 -12.02
C GLY A 227 0.91 23.36 -10.51
N THR A 228 0.80 24.48 -9.81
CA THR A 228 1.07 24.59 -8.37
C THR A 228 0.01 23.89 -7.52
N LYS A 229 -1.29 24.08 -7.82
CA LYS A 229 -2.36 23.45 -7.05
C LYS A 229 -2.36 21.92 -7.22
N GLY A 230 -2.25 21.45 -8.46
CA GLY A 230 -2.17 20.01 -8.76
C GLY A 230 -1.00 19.34 -8.05
N PHE A 231 0.17 20.00 -8.00
CA PHE A 231 1.35 19.53 -7.28
C PHE A 231 1.08 19.31 -5.78
N TRP A 232 0.59 20.33 -5.07
CA TRP A 232 0.32 20.23 -3.63
C TRP A 232 -0.81 19.26 -3.31
N MET A 233 -1.85 19.23 -4.14
CA MET A 233 -2.96 18.30 -3.95
C MET A 233 -2.50 16.84 -4.07
N VAL A 234 -1.64 16.50 -5.05
CA VAL A 234 -1.12 15.13 -5.18
C VAL A 234 -0.19 14.77 -4.02
N ALA A 235 0.70 15.67 -3.60
CA ALA A 235 1.57 15.43 -2.45
C ALA A 235 0.77 15.24 -1.15
N GLY A 236 -0.25 16.07 -0.92
CA GLY A 236 -1.16 15.93 0.22
C GLY A 236 -1.99 14.65 0.19
N LEU A 237 -2.50 14.27 -0.99
CA LEU A 237 -3.21 13.01 -1.16
C LEU A 237 -2.31 11.80 -0.90
N PHE A 238 -1.07 11.82 -1.42
CA PHE A 238 -0.08 10.78 -1.17
C PHE A 238 0.18 10.60 0.33
N ALA A 239 0.35 11.71 1.05
CA ALA A 239 0.51 11.70 2.51
C ALA A 239 -0.70 11.11 3.23
N PHE A 240 -1.91 11.56 2.88
CA PHE A 240 -3.16 11.13 3.51
C PHE A 240 -3.40 9.62 3.34
N LEU A 241 -3.11 9.07 2.16
CA LEU A 241 -3.35 7.67 1.80
C LEU A 241 -2.35 6.68 2.43
N THR A 242 -1.33 7.17 3.16
CA THR A 242 -0.52 6.31 4.03
C THR A 242 -1.33 5.75 5.22
N PHE A 243 -2.51 6.34 5.51
CA PHE A 243 -3.38 6.01 6.62
C PHE A 243 -2.75 6.12 8.02
N GLN A 244 -1.50 6.56 8.13
CA GLN A 244 -0.79 6.68 9.40
C GLN A 244 -0.48 8.15 9.68
N PRO A 245 -1.19 8.81 10.63
CA PRO A 245 -0.99 10.23 10.91
C PRO A 245 0.46 10.61 11.22
N ALA A 246 1.19 9.73 11.93
CA ALA A 246 2.61 9.92 12.21
C ALA A 246 3.47 10.03 10.95
N LEU A 247 3.06 9.37 9.85
CA LEU A 247 3.75 9.41 8.56
C LEU A 247 3.28 10.55 7.65
N TRP A 248 2.21 11.29 7.98
CA TRP A 248 1.67 12.29 7.05
C TRP A 248 2.69 13.37 6.69
N LEU A 249 3.38 13.95 7.68
CA LEU A 249 4.39 14.97 7.40
C LEU A 249 5.61 14.40 6.63
N PRO A 250 6.24 13.28 7.07
CA PRO A 250 7.28 12.61 6.29
C PRO A 250 6.87 12.27 4.85
N ALA A 251 5.66 11.75 4.66
CA ALA A 251 5.13 11.37 3.36
C ALA A 251 4.80 12.60 2.50
N LEU A 252 4.38 13.71 3.09
CA LEU A 252 4.17 14.98 2.38
C LEU A 252 5.50 15.53 1.86
N ILE A 253 6.54 15.56 2.70
CA ILE A 253 7.89 16.03 2.34
C ILE A 253 8.44 15.17 1.20
N SER A 254 8.39 13.85 1.34
CA SER A 254 8.78 12.91 0.28
C SER A 254 7.93 13.09 -0.98
N GLY A 255 6.63 13.32 -0.78
CA GLY A 255 5.64 13.65 -1.80
C GLY A 255 6.08 14.79 -2.72
N VAL A 256 6.47 15.90 -2.08
CA VAL A 256 7.01 17.11 -2.71
C VAL A 256 8.34 16.80 -3.39
N ALA A 257 9.30 16.20 -2.68
CA ALA A 257 10.64 15.92 -3.20
C ALA A 257 10.61 15.05 -4.46
N PHE A 258 9.84 13.96 -4.46
CA PHE A 258 9.71 13.08 -5.62
C PHE A 258 9.04 13.79 -6.80
N SER A 259 8.04 14.64 -6.54
CA SER A 259 7.39 15.43 -7.58
C SER A 259 8.35 16.46 -8.20
N LEU A 260 9.26 17.05 -7.41
CA LEU A 260 10.33 17.91 -7.92
C LEU A 260 11.35 17.12 -8.76
N LEU A 261 11.73 15.91 -8.33
CA LEU A 261 12.60 15.04 -9.13
C LEU A 261 11.98 14.71 -10.49
N VAL A 262 10.67 14.45 -10.54
CA VAL A 262 9.99 14.24 -11.84
C VAL A 262 9.99 15.52 -12.68
N ARG A 263 9.77 16.69 -12.07
CA ARG A 263 9.77 17.98 -12.77
C ARG A 263 11.11 18.33 -13.39
N TYR A 264 12.22 18.10 -12.68
CA TYR A 264 13.56 18.53 -13.10
C TYR A 264 14.41 17.42 -13.71
N GLN A 265 14.03 16.15 -13.52
CA GLN A 265 14.79 15.01 -14.00
C GLN A 265 13.92 14.00 -14.73
N SER A 266 13.42 12.98 -14.02
CA SER A 266 12.73 11.84 -14.62
C SER A 266 11.88 11.11 -13.59
N LEU A 267 10.91 10.34 -14.07
CA LEU A 267 10.11 9.43 -13.23
C LEU A 267 11.00 8.37 -12.56
N THR A 268 11.99 7.85 -13.28
CA THR A 268 12.96 6.85 -12.78
C THR A 268 13.77 7.41 -11.61
N SER A 269 14.17 8.69 -11.64
CA SER A 269 14.85 9.36 -10.52
C SER A 269 13.99 9.35 -9.26
N ALA A 270 12.68 9.63 -9.38
CA ALA A 270 11.76 9.58 -8.25
C ALA A 270 11.57 8.15 -7.71
N MET A 271 11.48 7.15 -8.59
CA MET A 271 11.38 5.74 -8.19
C MET A 271 12.61 5.30 -7.38
N ILE A 272 13.81 5.67 -7.83
CA ILE A 272 15.06 5.37 -7.12
C ILE A 272 15.10 6.10 -5.77
N ALA A 273 14.78 7.39 -5.75
CA ALA A 273 14.75 8.15 -4.51
C ALA A 273 13.77 7.56 -3.48
N HIS A 274 12.59 7.13 -3.93
CA HIS A 274 11.61 6.46 -3.08
C HIS A 274 12.13 5.10 -2.57
N ALA A 275 12.72 4.27 -3.43
CA ALA A 275 13.33 3.00 -3.00
C ALA A 275 14.43 3.22 -1.94
N VAL A 276 15.28 4.24 -2.12
CA VAL A 276 16.34 4.60 -1.17
C VAL A 276 15.75 5.13 0.15
N ALA A 277 14.73 5.98 0.09
CA ALA A 277 14.04 6.47 1.29
C ALA A 277 13.43 5.31 2.10
N ASN A 278 12.80 4.35 1.40
CA ASN A 278 12.29 3.12 2.02
C ASN A 278 13.41 2.29 2.62
N ALA A 279 14.56 2.16 1.95
CA ALA A 279 15.71 1.43 2.50
C ALA A 279 16.20 2.03 3.81
N VAL A 280 16.30 3.37 3.90
CA VAL A 280 16.68 4.06 5.15
C VAL A 280 15.69 3.77 6.27
N LEU A 281 14.39 3.87 6.00
CA LEU A 281 13.35 3.55 6.98
C LEU A 281 13.42 2.08 7.43
N LEU A 282 13.67 1.16 6.50
CA LEU A 282 13.80 -0.27 6.77
C LEU A 282 15.01 -0.61 7.65
N ILE A 283 16.16 0.05 7.41
CA ILE A 283 17.40 -0.16 8.17
C ILE A 283 17.24 0.29 9.62
N VAL A 284 16.54 1.40 9.85
CA VAL A 284 16.29 1.92 11.21
C VAL A 284 15.15 1.16 11.92
N GLY A 285 14.56 0.16 11.26
CA GLY A 285 13.55 -0.71 11.85
C GLY A 285 12.18 -0.05 11.97
N TRP A 286 11.91 1.01 11.21
CA TRP A 286 10.60 1.69 11.25
C TRP A 286 9.44 0.83 10.77
N GLN A 287 9.71 -0.28 10.08
CA GLN A 287 8.68 -1.30 9.81
C GLN A 287 8.15 -1.98 11.07
N TRP A 288 8.75 -1.72 12.24
CA TRP A 288 8.42 -2.33 13.54
C TRP A 288 7.86 -1.38 14.58
N VAL A 289 7.86 -0.08 14.28
CA VAL A 289 7.39 0.91 15.27
C VAL A 289 5.85 0.93 15.33
N PHE A 290 5.16 0.30 14.38
CA PHE A 290 3.70 0.30 14.28
C PHE A 290 3.14 -1.08 13.92
#